data_AF-A0A382X444-F1
#
_entry.id   AF-A0A382X444-F1
#
_cell.length_a   1.000
_cell.length_b   1.000
_cell.length_c   1.000
_cell.angle_alpha   90.00
_cell.angle_beta   90.00
_cell.angle_gamma   90.00
#
_symmetry.space_group_name_H-M   'P 1'
#
loop_
_entity.id
_entity.type
_entity.pdbx_description
1 polymer ?
#
loop_
_entity_poly.entity_id
_entity_poly.type
_entity_poly.pdbx_seq_one_letter_code
_entity_poly.pdbx_strand_id
1 'polypeptide(L)'
;MIQMQSILDVADNSGARKIAVINPLGGATGRHAGLGDMVAASVKEATPDATVKKGQVVKAVIVRTRKEYRRRDGSYIRFDQNAAVLVDDQNEPIG
;
A
#
# COMPACT_ATOMS: atom_id res chain seq x y z
N MET A 1 10.77 3.58 1.81
CA MET A 1 11.02 3.10 0.45
C MET A 1 10.46 1.71 0.44
N ILE A 2 9.46 1.50 -0.41
CA ILE A 2 8.71 0.25 -0.51
C ILE A 2 9.18 -0.44 -1.78
N GLN A 3 9.34 -1.76 -1.73
CA GLN A 3 9.79 -2.59 -2.86
C GLN A 3 9.06 -3.93 -2.85
N MET A 4 9.30 -4.77 -3.85
CA MET A 4 8.82 -6.14 -3.89
C MET A 4 9.06 -6.86 -2.54
N GLN A 5 8.09 -7.66 -2.11
CA GLN A 5 8.03 -8.37 -0.83
C GLN A 5 7.96 -7.51 0.44
N SER A 6 7.91 -6.17 0.33
CA SER A 6 7.66 -5.32 1.50
C SER A 6 6.28 -5.62 2.08
N ILE A 7 6.21 -5.79 3.40
CA ILE A 7 4.95 -5.94 4.12
C ILE A 7 4.44 -4.56 4.54
N LEU A 8 3.19 -4.27 4.20
CA LEU A 8 2.47 -3.06 4.58
C LEU A 8 1.28 -3.45 5.45
N ASP A 9 1.00 -2.64 6.47
CA ASP A 9 -0.26 -2.72 7.19
C ASP A 9 -1.36 -2.08 6.33
N VAL A 10 -2.56 -2.65 6.38
CA VAL A 10 -3.73 -2.09 5.69
C VAL A 10 -4.43 -1.10 6.61
N ALA A 11 -4.74 0.08 6.07
CA ALA A 11 -5.31 1.21 6.81
C ALA A 11 -6.70 1.59 6.28
N ASP A 12 -7.57 0.60 6.06
CA ASP A 12 -8.96 0.77 5.63
C ASP A 12 -9.89 -0.27 6.30
N ASN A 13 -11.17 -0.24 5.94
CA ASN A 13 -12.18 -1.15 6.50
C ASN A 13 -12.47 -2.37 5.60
N SER A 14 -11.61 -2.68 4.63
CA SER A 14 -11.79 -3.83 3.70
C SER A 14 -11.72 -5.19 4.40
N GLY A 15 -11.20 -5.22 5.63
CA GLY A 15 -10.95 -6.41 6.42
C GLY A 15 -9.58 -7.05 6.17
N ALA A 16 -8.79 -6.57 5.20
CA ALA A 16 -7.37 -6.93 5.13
C ALA A 16 -6.59 -6.27 6.29
N ARG A 17 -5.56 -6.97 6.78
CA ARG A 17 -4.66 -6.47 7.85
C ARG A 17 -3.24 -6.25 7.35
N LYS A 18 -2.74 -7.16 6.52
CA LYS A 18 -1.39 -7.07 5.95
C LYS A 18 -1.40 -7.47 4.48
N ILE A 19 -0.62 -6.74 3.70
CA ILE A 19 -0.36 -7.03 2.29
C ILE A 19 1.14 -7.13 2.04
N ALA A 20 1.54 -8.00 1.10
CA ALA A 20 2.90 -8.06 0.59
C ALA A 20 2.95 -7.48 -0.82
N VAL A 21 3.80 -6.48 -1.02
CA VAL A 21 3.96 -5.81 -2.31
C VAL A 21 4.52 -6.80 -3.35
N ILE A 22 3.89 -6.85 -4.52
CA ILE A 22 4.36 -7.61 -5.68
C ILE A 22 5.19 -6.67 -6.54
N ASN A 23 4.60 -5.56 -6.99
CA ASN A 23 5.29 -4.56 -7.79
C ASN A 23 4.60 -3.18 -7.69
N PRO A 24 5.34 -2.08 -7.87
CA PRO A 24 4.77 -0.78 -8.17
C PRO A 24 3.93 -0.81 -9.46
N LEU A 25 2.86 -0.02 -9.48
CA LEU A 25 1.99 0.20 -10.64
C LEU A 25 2.22 1.62 -11.18
N GLY A 26 1.91 1.81 -12.46
CA GLY A 26 2.32 3.00 -13.22
C GLY A 26 3.64 2.77 -13.95
N GLY A 27 3.93 3.60 -14.96
CA GLY A 27 5.05 3.41 -15.88
C GLY A 27 6.43 3.53 -15.23
N ALA A 28 7.07 4.69 -15.33
CA ALA A 28 8.46 4.92 -14.90
C ALA A 28 8.74 4.73 -13.38
N THR A 29 7.83 4.15 -12.60
CA THR A 29 7.90 3.91 -11.15
C THR A 29 9.09 3.05 -10.75
N GLY A 30 9.72 2.34 -11.68
CA GLY A 30 10.98 1.62 -11.45
C GLY A 30 10.81 0.51 -10.39
N ARG A 31 11.84 0.31 -9.55
CA ARG A 31 11.88 -0.78 -8.57
C ARG A 31 11.29 -0.43 -7.19
N HIS A 32 11.00 0.84 -6.95
CA HIS A 32 10.62 1.34 -5.62
C HIS A 32 9.37 2.19 -5.68
N ALA A 33 8.57 2.13 -4.63
CA ALA A 33 7.39 2.96 -4.43
C ALA A 33 7.51 3.78 -3.12
N GLY A 34 6.84 4.93 -3.12
CA GLY A 34 6.77 5.88 -2.02
C GLY A 34 5.33 6.29 -1.71
N LEU A 35 5.20 7.35 -0.90
CA LEU A 35 3.91 7.89 -0.51
C LEU A 35 3.14 8.40 -1.74
N GLY A 36 1.89 7.95 -1.89
CA GLY A 36 1.00 8.27 -3.01
C GLY A 36 1.10 7.32 -4.21
N ASP A 37 2.12 6.48 -4.27
CA ASP A 37 2.26 5.53 -5.38
C ASP A 37 1.30 4.34 -5.24
N MET A 38 0.86 3.81 -6.39
CA MET A 38 0.08 2.58 -6.46
C MET A 38 0.97 1.34 -6.52
N VAL A 39 0.52 0.26 -5.91
CA VAL A 39 1.19 -1.05 -5.94
C VAL A 39 0.16 -2.17 -6.16
N ALA A 40 0.58 -3.23 -6.83
CA ALA A 40 -0.09 -4.52 -6.75
C ALA A 40 0.47 -5.27 -5.55
N ALA A 41 -0.39 -5.92 -4.78
CA ALA A 41 -0.02 -6.62 -3.57
C ALA A 41 -0.86 -7.88 -3.36
N SER A 42 -0.31 -8.86 -2.63
CA SER A 42 -1.02 -10.06 -2.20
C SER A 42 -1.43 -9.91 -0.74
N VAL A 43 -2.71 -10.15 -0.44
CA VAL A 43 -3.23 -10.15 0.94
C VAL A 43 -2.60 -11.30 1.72
N LYS A 44 -1.98 -11.00 2.86
CA LYS A 44 -1.33 -11.99 3.73
C LYS A 44 -2.15 -12.32 4.96
N GLU A 45 -2.85 -11.33 5.48
CA GLU A 45 -3.74 -11.47 6.63
C GLU A 45 -5.03 -10.70 6.36
N ALA A 46 -6.16 -11.33 6.64
CA ALA A 46 -7.49 -10.76 6.52
C ALA A 46 -8.39 -11.30 7.64
N THR A 47 -9.41 -10.55 8.03
CA THR A 47 -10.45 -11.03 8.94
C THR A 47 -11.34 -12.08 8.25
N PRO A 48 -11.99 -12.98 9.01
CA PRO A 48 -12.85 -14.02 8.44
C PRO A 48 -13.93 -13.46 7.49
N ASP A 49 -14.59 -12.39 7.92
CA ASP A 49 -15.69 -11.73 7.20
C ASP A 49 -15.23 -10.65 6.20
N ALA A 50 -13.92 -10.53 5.96
CA ALA A 50 -13.38 -9.53 5.04
C ALA A 50 -13.92 -9.73 3.61
N THR A 51 -14.18 -8.63 2.92
CA THR A 51 -14.51 -8.59 1.49
C THR A 51 -13.35 -9.14 0.66
N VAL A 52 -12.11 -8.90 1.11
CA VAL A 52 -10.88 -9.41 0.49
C VAL A 52 -10.35 -10.62 1.24
N LYS A 53 -9.92 -11.65 0.51
CA LYS A 53 -9.45 -12.92 1.12
C LYS A 53 -7.94 -13.05 1.11
N LYS A 54 -7.40 -13.82 2.06
CA LYS A 54 -5.96 -14.17 2.09
C LYS A 54 -5.54 -14.80 0.76
N GLY A 55 -4.43 -14.35 0.20
CA GLY A 55 -3.89 -14.78 -1.09
C GLY A 55 -4.38 -13.95 -2.27
N GLN A 56 -5.50 -13.24 -2.16
CA GLN A 56 -6.03 -12.39 -3.22
C GLN A 56 -5.02 -11.31 -3.61
N VAL A 57 -4.91 -11.04 -4.91
CA VAL A 57 -4.13 -9.93 -5.45
C VAL A 57 -5.03 -8.70 -5.49
N VAL A 58 -4.54 -7.59 -4.95
CA VAL A 58 -5.25 -6.32 -4.78
C VAL A 58 -4.38 -5.16 -5.24
N LYS A 59 -5.00 -4.03 -5.57
CA LYS A 59 -4.32 -2.75 -5.76
C LYS A 59 -4.37 -1.96 -4.47
N ALA A 60 -3.33 -1.19 -4.20
CA ALA A 60 -3.29 -0.35 -3.02
C ALA A 60 -2.49 0.94 -3.26
N VAL A 61 -2.90 2.03 -2.61
CA VAL A 61 -2.16 3.30 -2.56
C VAL A 61 -1.40 3.38 -1.25
N ILE A 62 -0.11 3.70 -1.30
CA ILE A 62 0.73 3.86 -0.10
C ILE A 62 0.41 5.20 0.58
N VAL A 63 -0.05 5.16 1.83
CA VAL A 63 -0.43 6.35 2.59
C VAL A 63 0.56 6.71 3.70
N ARG A 64 1.36 5.75 4.17
CA ARG A 64 2.40 5.98 5.18
C ARG A 64 3.69 5.27 4.81
N THR A 65 4.82 5.95 5.05
CA THR A 65 6.16 5.37 4.88
C THR A 65 7.08 5.73 6.04
N ARG A 66 7.90 4.75 6.47
CA ARG A 66 9.00 4.96 7.42
C ARG A 66 10.13 5.82 6.85
N LYS A 67 10.40 5.65 5.55
CA LYS A 67 11.34 6.51 4.84
C LYS A 67 10.76 7.91 4.75
N GLU A 68 11.61 8.90 5.00
CA GLU A 68 11.25 10.30 4.92
C GLU A 68 10.85 10.69 3.50
N TYR A 69 9.77 11.45 3.41
CA TYR A 69 9.29 12.08 2.18
C TYR A 69 9.54 13.58 2.28
N ARG A 70 10.25 14.13 1.30
CA ARG A 70 10.55 15.56 1.22
C ARG A 70 9.38 16.29 0.58
N ARG A 71 8.84 17.29 1.27
CA ARG A 71 7.79 18.18 0.76
C ARG A 71 8.40 19.33 -0.05
N ARG A 72 7.56 19.99 -0.85
CA ARG A 72 7.97 21.09 -1.74
C ARG A 72 8.54 22.29 -0.98
N ASP A 73 8.06 22.52 0.24
CA ASP A 73 8.56 23.56 1.16
C ASP A 73 9.92 23.23 1.80
N GLY A 74 10.49 22.06 1.48
CA GLY A 74 11.77 21.59 2.03
C GLY A 74 11.66 20.85 3.36
N SER A 75 10.48 20.81 3.99
CA SER A 75 10.25 20.01 5.18
C SER A 75 10.20 18.51 4.85
N TYR A 76 10.37 17.67 5.88
CA TYR A 76 10.32 16.21 5.75
C TYR A 76 9.22 15.63 6.63
N ILE A 77 8.52 14.62 6.12
CA ILE A 77 7.57 13.81 6.90
C ILE A 77 8.00 12.34 6.88
N ARG A 78 7.86 11.66 8.03
CA ARG A 78 8.03 10.22 8.16
C ARG A 78 7.00 9.68 9.14
N PHE A 79 6.66 8.40 9.01
CA PHE A 79 5.72 7.70 9.88
C PHE A 79 6.42 6.53 10.58
N ASP A 80 5.83 6.05 11.68
CA ASP A 80 6.39 4.92 12.42
C ASP A 80 6.16 3.57 11.75
N GLN A 81 5.27 3.51 10.76
CA GLN A 81 4.87 2.29 10.06
C GLN A 81 4.65 2.57 8.58
N ASN A 82 4.78 1.52 7.76
CA ASN A 82 4.39 1.58 6.36
C ASN A 82 2.96 1.05 6.23
N ALA A 83 2.11 1.79 5.53
CA ALA A 83 0.71 1.40 5.37
C ALA A 83 0.16 1.79 4.01
N ALA A 84 -0.88 1.06 3.59
CA ALA A 84 -1.58 1.30 2.34
C ALA A 84 -3.10 1.15 2.52
N VAL A 85 -3.85 1.75 1.60
CA VAL A 85 -5.30 1.63 1.46
C VAL A 85 -5.59 0.85 0.19
N LEU A 86 -6.47 -0.15 0.25
CA LEU A 86 -6.89 -0.92 -0.92
C LEU A 86 -7.81 -0.08 -1.80
N VAL A 87 -7.64 -0.22 -3.10
CA VAL A 87 -8.44 0.46 -4.11
C VAL A 87 -8.95 -0.52 -5.16
N ASP A 88 -10.11 -0.21 -5.74
CA ASP A 88 -10.68 -0.95 -6.86
C ASP A 88 -10.06 -0.54 -8.21
N ASP A 89 -10.63 -1.01 -9.32
CA ASP A 89 -10.14 -0.70 -10.65
C ASP A 89 -10.43 0.74 -11.11
N GLN A 90 -11.39 1.39 -10.46
CA GLN A 90 -11.76 2.79 -10.63
C GLN A 90 -10.89 3.72 -9.76
N ASN A 91 -10.00 3.15 -8.94
CA ASN A 91 -9.17 3.81 -7.93
C ASN A 91 -9.97 4.39 -6.75
N GLU A 92 -11.16 3.84 -6.49
CA GLU A 92 -11.94 4.17 -5.30
C GLU A 92 -11.56 3.23 -4.15
N PRO A 93 -11.60 3.70 -2.88
CA PRO A 93 -11.33 2.85 -1.72
C PRO A 93 -12.30 1.67 -1.63
N ILE A 94 -11.80 0.47 -1.32
CA ILE A 94 -12.63 -0.73 -1.15
C ILE A 94 -13.34 -0.75 0.22
N GLY A 95 -12.71 -0.15 1.24
CA GLY A 95 -13.21 -0.11 2.62
C GLY A 95 -13.86 1.22 2.99
#